data_AF-A0A3D1BUZ2-F1
#
_entry.id   AF-A0A3D1BUZ2-F1
#
_cell.length_a   1.000
_cell.length_b   1.000
_cell.length_c   1.000
_cell.angle_alpha   90.00
_cell.angle_beta   90.00
_cell.angle_gamma   90.00
#
_symmetry.space_group_name_H-M   'P 1'
#
loop_
_entity.id
_entity.type
_entity.pdbx_description
1 polymer ?
#
loop_
_entity_poly.entity_id
_entity_poly.type
_entity_poly.pdbx_seq_one_letter_code
_entity_poly.pdbx_strand_id
1 'polypeptide(L)' 'MACFASLLAQWPLSYYLPKEISYNSAIPKPSEIIGHDVGEWHITHDKLYYYMLELARISDRAVWEEYA' A
#
# COMPACT_ATOMS: atom_id res chain seq x y z
N MET A 1 25.27 21.72 11.02
CA MET A 1 25.60 20.29 11.23
C MET A 1 24.34 19.49 10.91
N ALA A 2 24.13 19.13 9.66
CA ALA A 2 22.98 18.33 9.24
C ALA A 2 23.49 16.94 8.88
N CYS A 3 23.17 15.95 9.70
CA CYS A 3 23.34 14.55 9.31
C CYS A 3 22.32 14.25 8.21
N PHE A 4 22.78 14.25 6.96
CA PHE A 4 22.08 13.63 5.84
C PHE A 4 22.11 12.11 6.06
N ALA A 5 21.11 11.58 6.74
CA ALA A 5 20.92 10.14 6.87
C ALA A 5 20.20 9.61 5.61
N SER A 6 20.97 8.90 4.77
CA SER A 6 20.55 7.82 3.87
C SER A 6 19.33 8.05 2.93
N LEU A 7 19.56 8.69 1.78
CA LEU A 7 18.60 8.78 0.65
C LEU A 7 18.50 7.51 -0.23
N LEU A 8 19.15 6.39 0.13
CA LEU A 8 19.24 5.18 -0.71
C LEU A 8 18.47 3.96 -0.19
N ALA A 9 17.75 4.08 0.93
CA ALA A 9 17.04 2.94 1.53
C ALA A 9 15.63 2.72 0.96
N GLN A 10 15.01 3.75 0.37
CA GLN A 10 13.66 3.68 -0.17
C GLN A 10 13.69 3.42 -1.67
N TRP A 11 13.33 2.20 -2.06
CA TRP A 11 13.18 1.85 -3.46
C TRP A 11 11.86 2.42 -3.99
N PRO A 12 11.83 2.96 -5.23
CA PRO A 12 10.58 3.41 -5.82
C PRO A 12 9.62 2.23 -5.96
N LEU A 13 8.31 2.47 -5.90
CA LEU A 13 7.29 1.41 -6.04
C LEU A 13 7.49 0.54 -7.30
N SER A 14 8.02 1.13 -8.38
CA SER A 14 8.37 0.46 -9.63
C SER A 14 9.46 -0.62 -9.51
N TYR A 15 10.18 -0.68 -8.39
CA TYR A 15 11.10 -1.77 -8.08
C TYR A 15 10.35 -3.07 -7.73
N TYR A 16 9.23 -2.95 -7.01
CA TYR A 16 8.43 -4.09 -6.55
C TYR A 16 7.38 -4.54 -7.57
N LEU A 17 7.01 -3.64 -8.49
CA LEU A 17 5.93 -3.86 -9.44
C LEU A 17 6.46 -4.15 -10.85
N PRO A 18 5.85 -5.09 -11.60
CA PRO A 18 6.17 -5.33 -13.00
C PRO A 18 5.92 -4.08 -13.85
N LYS A 19 6.86 -3.79 -14.76
CA LYS A 19 6.85 -2.57 -15.59
C LYS A 19 5.83 -2.58 -16.73
N GLU A 20 5.41 -3.77 -17.17
CA GLU A 20 4.59 -3.97 -18.38
C GLU A 20 3.15 -4.38 -18.05
N ILE A 21 2.61 -3.89 -16.92
CA ILE A 21 1.23 -4.14 -16.52
C ILE A 21 0.53 -2.80 -16.29
N SER A 22 -0.72 -2.71 -16.77
CA SER A 22 -1.61 -1.61 -16.46
C SER A 22 -2.45 -1.98 -15.23
N TYR A 23 -2.43 -1.13 -14.22
CA TYR A 23 -3.23 -1.29 -13.01
C TYR A 23 -4.58 -0.61 -13.18
N ASN A 24 -5.62 -1.16 -12.56
CA ASN A 24 -6.94 -0.54 -12.53
C ASN A 24 -6.88 0.75 -11.70
N SER A 25 -7.06 1.90 -12.35
CA SER A 25 -7.03 3.22 -11.69
C SER A 25 -8.19 3.49 -10.76
N ALA A 26 -9.26 2.68 -10.80
CA ALA A 26 -10.34 2.73 -9.82
C ALA A 26 -9.94 2.15 -8.45
N ILE A 27 -8.84 1.39 -8.39
CA ILE A 27 -8.32 0.84 -7.13
C ILE A 27 -7.27 1.80 -6.58
N PRO A 28 -7.46 2.37 -5.38
CA PRO A 28 -6.50 3.26 -4.76
C PRO A 28 -5.24 2.48 -4.36
N LYS A 29 -4.12 3.18 -4.41
CA LYS A 29 -2.84 2.66 -3.93
C LYS A 29 -2.89 2.53 -2.41
N PRO A 30 -2.19 1.54 -1.82
CA PRO A 30 -2.06 1.43 -0.38
C PRO A 30 -1.61 2.73 0.29
N SER A 31 -0.66 3.47 -0.32
CA SER A 31 -0.15 4.72 0.25
C SER A 31 -1.16 5.86 0.32
N GLU A 32 -2.21 5.86 -0.51
CA GLU A 32 -3.29 6.85 -0.45
C GLU A 32 -4.18 6.68 0.79
N ILE A 33 -4.22 5.46 1.36
CA ILE A 33 -5.00 5.12 2.56
C ILE A 33 -4.10 5.06 3.81
N ILE A 34 -2.91 4.47 3.67
CA ILE A 34 -1.96 4.22 4.77
C ILE A 34 -1.15 5.49 5.11
N GLY A 35 -0.92 6.35 4.11
CA GLY A 35 -0.22 7.63 4.23
C GLY A 35 1.30 7.57 4.05
N HIS A 36 1.86 6.42 3.69
CA HIS A 36 3.28 6.23 3.38
C HIS A 36 3.48 5.06 2.42
N ASP A 37 4.60 5.05 1.71
CA ASP A 37 4.94 3.97 0.77
C ASP A 37 5.53 2.74 1.48
N VAL A 38 5.72 1.66 0.72
CA VAL A 38 6.34 0.42 1.17
C VAL A 38 7.80 0.69 1.55
N GLY A 39 8.21 0.25 2.74
CA GLY A 39 9.59 0.38 3.22
C GLY A 39 9.88 1.67 3.99
N GLU A 40 8.93 2.61 4.10
CA GLU A 40 9.10 3.81 4.93
C GLU A 40 8.88 3.52 6.41
N TRP A 41 7.76 2.88 6.74
CA TRP A 41 7.35 2.59 8.12
C TRP A 41 6.61 1.25 8.21
N HIS A 42 6.56 0.68 9.41
CA HIS A 42 5.69 -0.46 9.70
C HIS A 42 4.23 0.01 9.80
N ILE A 43 3.32 -0.75 9.18
CA ILE A 43 1.89 -0.48 9.24
C ILE A 43 1.29 -1.01 10.55
N THR A 44 0.32 -0.29 11.08
CA THR A 44 -0.49 -0.74 12.21
C THR A 44 -1.64 -1.63 11.74
N HIS A 45 -2.18 -2.45 12.64
CA HIS A 45 -3.22 -3.42 12.31
C HIS A 45 -4.50 -2.75 11.76
N ASP A 46 -4.94 -1.66 12.38
CA ASP A 46 -6.10 -0.87 11.98
C ASP A 46 -5.97 -0.36 10.54
N LYS A 47 -4.82 0.19 10.15
CA LYS A 47 -4.57 0.66 8.78
C LYS A 47 -4.65 -0.46 7.75
N LEU A 48 -4.05 -1.62 8.07
CA LEU A 48 -4.14 -2.80 7.22
C LEU A 48 -5.58 -3.28 7.09
N TYR A 49 -6.29 -3.38 8.21
CA TYR A 49 -7.69 -3.78 8.26
C TYR A 49 -8.57 -2.86 7.39
N TYR A 50 -8.46 -1.55 7.55
CA TYR A 50 -9.21 -0.59 6.74
C TYR A 50 -8.88 -0.68 5.24
N TYR A 51 -7.60 -0.88 4.89
CA TYR A 51 -7.21 -1.07 3.50
C TYR A 51 -7.86 -2.32 2.89
N MET A 52 -7.88 -3.42 3.63
CA MET A 52 -8.49 -4.69 3.16
C MET A 52 -10.01 -4.57 3.03
N LEU A 53 -10.68 -3.87 3.95
CA LEU A 53 -12.10 -3.53 3.83
C LEU A 53 -12.39 -2.69 2.59
N GLU A 54 -11.62 -1.64 2.35
CA GLU A 54 -11.81 -0.77 1.19
C GLU A 54 -11.56 -1.53 -0.11
N LEU A 55 -10.54 -2.39 -0.14
CA LEU A 55 -10.26 -3.24 -1.29
C LEU A 55 -11.41 -4.21 -1.58
N ALA A 56 -11.99 -4.84 -0.55
CA ALA A 56 -13.17 -5.71 -0.70
C ALA A 56 -14.42 -4.95 -1.16
N ARG A 57 -14.54 -3.67 -0.81
CA ARG A 57 -15.67 -2.82 -1.21
C ARG A 57 -15.64 -2.46 -2.70
N ILE A 58 -14.45 -2.29 -3.29
CA ILE A 58 -14.28 -1.75 -4.66
C ILE A 58 -13.85 -2.79 -5.70
N SER A 59 -13.31 -3.94 -5.27
CA SER A 59 -12.71 -4.93 -6.15
C SER A 59 -13.57 -6.20 -6.20
N ASP A 60 -13.91 -6.63 -7.41
CA ASP A 60 -14.61 -7.91 -7.63
C ASP A 60 -13.75 -9.14 -7.25
N ARG A 61 -12.47 -8.94 -6.92
CA ARG A 61 -11.50 -10.00 -6.60
C ARG A 61 -11.26 -10.20 -5.11
N ALA A 62 -11.77 -9.32 -4.26
CA ALA A 62 -11.56 -9.37 -2.82
C ALA A 62 -12.91 -9.51 -2.10
N VAL A 63 -12.99 -10.46 -1.16
CA VAL A 63 -14.19 -10.72 -0.37
C VAL A 63 -13.82 -10.58 1.11
N TRP A 64 -14.65 -9.88 1.88
CA TRP A 64 -14.50 -9.74 3.32
C TRP A 64 -15.60 -10.52 4.04
N GLU A 65 -15.22 -11.37 4.99
CA GLU A 65 -16.14 -12.20 5.79
C GLU A 65 -15.82 -12.05 7.27
N GLU A 66 -16.86 -11.91 8.08
CA GLU A 66 -16.75 -11.94 9.55
C GLU A 66 -17.29 -13.27 10.06
N TYR A 67 -16.51 -13.94 10.90
CA TYR A 67 -16.91 -15.18 11.56
C TYR A 67 -17.40 -14.87 12.98
N ALA A 68 -18.52 -15.48 13.36
CA ALA A 68 -19.13 -15.36 14.69
C ALA A 68 -18.74 -16.51 15.62
#